data_AF-A0AAU5Z3B2-F1
#
_entry.id   AF-A0AAU5Z3B2-F1
#
_cell.length_a   1.000
_cell.length_b   1.000
_cell.length_c   1.000
_cell.angle_alpha   90.00
_cell.angle_beta   90.00
_cell.angle_gamma   90.00
#
_symmetry.space_group_name_H-M   'P 1'
#
loop_
_entity.id
_entity.type
_entity.pdbx_description
1 polymer ?
#
loop_
_entity_poly.entity_id
_entity_poly.type
_entity_poly.pdbx_seq_one_letter_code
_entity_poly.pdbx_strand_id
1 'polypeptide(L)'
;MVAGGHEFPLDVGHRGVEQACAFAAFQLQDDAMGELNRPWPELVNSAGESLGVLTAPAEVHGVAVWELSGQSFCAVGHLRRAVEAAGLRIR
;
A
#
# COMPACT_ATOMS: atom_id res chain seq x y z
N MET A 1 9.44 -12.78 -10.25
CA MET A 1 10.26 -11.58 -10.03
C MET A 1 9.63 -10.52 -10.92
N VAL A 2 8.95 -9.54 -10.34
CA VAL A 2 8.34 -8.40 -11.05
C VAL A 2 9.43 -7.33 -11.08
N ALA A 3 9.81 -6.87 -12.26
CA ALA A 3 10.84 -5.87 -12.45
C ALA A 3 10.45 -4.99 -13.65
N GLY A 4 9.74 -3.91 -13.37
CA GLY A 4 9.37 -2.91 -14.36
C GLY A 4 10.48 -1.90 -14.55
N GLY A 5 10.86 -1.62 -15.80
CA GLY A 5 11.74 -0.50 -16.17
C GLY A 5 11.07 0.86 -16.07
N HIS A 6 10.11 1.02 -15.16
CA HIS A 6 9.29 2.21 -14.99
C HIS A 6 9.97 3.16 -13.99
N GLU A 7 10.13 4.41 -14.40
CA GLU A 7 10.64 5.47 -13.54
C GLU A 7 9.45 6.21 -12.90
N PHE A 8 9.46 6.33 -11.58
CA PHE A 8 8.44 7.08 -10.84
C PHE A 8 9.01 8.45 -10.47
N PRO A 9 8.63 9.54 -11.17
CA PRO A 9 9.13 10.87 -10.84
C PRO A 9 8.64 11.27 -9.44
N LEU A 10 9.59 11.49 -8.54
CA LEU A 10 9.32 11.91 -7.17
C LEU A 10 9.34 13.45 -7.10
N ASP A 11 8.18 14.08 -6.90
CA ASP A 11 8.10 15.52 -6.62
C ASP A 11 8.39 15.81 -5.13
N VAL A 12 9.66 15.60 -4.76
CA VAL A 12 10.15 15.82 -3.40
C VAL A 12 10.15 17.31 -3.01
N GLY A 13 10.22 18.22 -3.98
CA GLY A 13 10.33 19.66 -3.75
C GLY A 13 9.03 20.30 -3.26
N HIS A 14 7.87 19.85 -3.75
CA HIS A 14 6.58 20.46 -3.39
C HIS A 14 5.79 19.64 -2.36
N ARG A 15 5.98 18.31 -2.33
CA ARG A 15 5.15 17.42 -1.51
C ARG A 15 5.89 16.70 -0.40
N GLY A 16 7.22 16.83 -0.33
CA GLY A 16 8.04 16.14 0.66
C GLY A 16 8.35 14.69 0.29
N VAL A 17 9.29 14.10 1.03
CA VAL A 17 9.83 12.75 0.74
C VAL A 17 8.77 11.67 0.95
N GLU A 18 7.99 11.75 2.02
CA GLU A 18 7.03 10.71 2.40
C GLU A 18 5.84 10.65 1.45
N GLN A 19 5.28 11.79 1.07
CA GLN A 19 4.26 11.83 0.02
C GLN A 19 4.77 11.28 -1.32
N ALA A 20 6.05 11.50 -1.66
CA ALA A 20 6.64 10.93 -2.86
C ALA A 20 6.83 9.41 -2.74
N CYS A 21 7.28 8.93 -1.58
CA CYS A 21 7.36 7.49 -1.28
C CYS A 21 5.99 6.81 -1.32
N ALA A 22 4.95 7.46 -0.77
CA ALA A 22 3.57 7.01 -0.84
C ALA A 22 3.14 6.82 -2.31
N PHE A 23 3.38 7.84 -3.16
CA PHE A 23 3.05 7.77 -4.58
C PHE A 23 3.81 6.64 -5.31
N ALA A 24 5.11 6.50 -5.07
CA ALA A 24 5.90 5.43 -5.68
C ALA A 24 5.41 4.04 -5.26
N ALA A 25 5.08 3.85 -3.97
CA ALA A 25 4.57 2.58 -3.46
C ALA A 25 3.22 2.21 -4.09
N PHE A 26 2.33 3.19 -4.29
CA PHE A 26 1.06 2.98 -4.97
C PHE A 26 1.26 2.51 -6.42
N GLN A 27 2.09 3.22 -7.18
CA GLN A 27 2.32 2.92 -8.59
C GLN A 27 3.04 1.59 -8.79
N LEU A 28 4.05 1.29 -7.96
CA LEU A 28 4.74 -0.01 -7.98
C LEU A 28 3.79 -1.18 -7.71
N GLN A 29 2.83 -0.99 -6.79
CA GLN A 29 1.85 -2.02 -6.49
C GLN A 29 0.88 -2.22 -7.66
N ASP A 30 0.41 -1.13 -8.28
CA ASP A 30 -0.47 -1.21 -9.45
C ASP A 30 0.21 -1.95 -10.62
N ASP A 31 1.46 -1.57 -10.94
CA ASP A 31 2.28 -2.23 -11.95
C ASP A 31 2.45 -3.73 -11.63
N ALA A 32 2.75 -4.07 -10.37
CA ALA A 32 2.90 -5.46 -9.95
C ALA A 32 1.60 -6.27 -10.06
N MET A 33 0.45 -5.66 -9.75
CA MET A 33 -0.86 -6.32 -9.88
C MET A 33 -1.21 -6.54 -11.36
N GLY A 34 -0.93 -5.54 -12.21
CA GLY A 34 -1.07 -5.64 -13.66
C GLY A 34 -0.18 -6.75 -14.24
N GLU A 35 1.11 -6.76 -13.92
CA GLU A 35 2.06 -7.77 -14.40
C GLU A 35 1.71 -9.20 -13.95
N LEU A 36 1.24 -9.36 -12.71
CA LEU A 36 0.86 -10.65 -12.17
C LEU A 36 -0.56 -11.09 -12.58
N ASN A 37 -1.30 -10.24 -13.30
CA ASN A 37 -2.73 -10.42 -13.60
C ASN A 37 -3.52 -10.79 -12.33
N ARG A 38 -3.24 -10.07 -11.24
CA ARG A 38 -3.86 -10.29 -9.93
C ARG A 38 -4.68 -9.07 -9.53
N PRO A 39 -5.80 -9.26 -8.81
CA PRO A 39 -6.49 -8.14 -8.20
C PRO A 39 -5.62 -7.52 -7.11
N TRP A 40 -5.94 -6.28 -6.74
CA TRP A 40 -5.33 -5.64 -5.57
C TRP A 40 -5.53 -6.49 -4.29
N PRO A 41 -4.54 -6.53 -3.39
CA PRO A 41 -4.60 -7.37 -2.20
C PRO A 41 -5.70 -6.96 -1.25
N GLU A 42 -6.47 -7.94 -0.78
CA GLU A 42 -7.60 -7.72 0.11
C GLU A 42 -7.26 -8.19 1.53
N LEU A 43 -7.66 -7.40 2.54
CA LEU A 43 -7.54 -7.81 3.93
C LEU A 43 -8.77 -8.59 4.36
N VAL A 44 -8.54 -9.74 4.98
CA VAL A 44 -9.61 -10.61 5.51
C VAL A 44 -9.36 -10.94 6.98
N ASN A 45 -10.43 -11.14 7.74
CA ASN A 45 -10.33 -11.56 9.13
C ASN A 45 -10.05 -13.08 9.27
N SER A 46 -9.97 -13.56 10.51
CA SER A 46 -9.76 -14.98 10.82
C SER A 46 -10.89 -15.88 10.33
N ALA A 47 -12.12 -15.37 10.23
CA ALA A 47 -13.27 -16.07 9.65
C ALA A 47 -13.27 -16.08 8.11
N GLY A 48 -12.39 -15.30 7.48
CA GLY A 48 -12.28 -15.18 6.02
C GLY A 48 -13.21 -14.12 5.41
N GLU A 49 -13.84 -13.29 6.24
CA GLU A 49 -14.67 -12.17 5.82
C GLU A 49 -13.79 -11.01 5.35
N SER A 50 -14.22 -10.35 4.27
CA SER A 50 -13.50 -9.21 3.72
C SER A 50 -13.63 -7.97 4.60
N LEU A 51 -12.51 -7.30 4.81
CA LEU A 51 -12.41 -5.98 5.44
C LEU A 51 -12.11 -4.88 4.43
N GLY A 52 -11.88 -5.24 3.16
CA GLY A 52 -11.59 -4.33 2.06
C GLY A 52 -10.17 -4.40 1.51
N VAL A 53 -9.95 -3.61 0.47
CA VAL A 53 -8.66 -3.46 -0.22
C VAL A 53 -7.97 -2.20 0.29
N LEU A 54 -6.64 -2.24 0.41
CA LEU A 54 -5.87 -1.05 0.77
C LEU A 54 -5.97 -0.01 -0.34
N THR A 55 -6.27 1.23 0.05
CA THR A 55 -6.38 2.36 -0.88
C THR A 55 -5.08 3.14 -0.97
N ALA A 56 -5.02 4.11 -1.88
CA ALA A 56 -3.85 4.95 -2.09
C ALA A 56 -3.28 5.47 -0.77
N PRO A 57 -1.97 5.35 -0.54
CA PRO A 57 -1.36 5.76 0.69
C PRO A 57 -1.35 7.28 0.82
N ALA A 58 -1.50 7.77 2.05
CA ALA A 58 -1.46 9.18 2.41
C ALA A 58 -0.22 9.49 3.26
N GLU A 59 0.13 10.76 3.41
CA GLU A 59 1.10 11.18 4.43
C GLU A 59 0.36 11.60 5.71
N VAL A 60 0.68 10.94 6.83
CA VAL A 60 0.13 11.26 8.15
C VAL A 60 1.30 11.52 9.10
N HIS A 61 1.36 12.75 9.62
CA HIS A 61 2.43 13.20 10.52
C HIS A 61 3.85 12.98 9.97
N GLY A 62 4.05 13.16 8.65
CA GLY A 62 5.35 12.93 8.02
C GLY A 62 5.70 11.46 7.87
N VAL A 63 4.71 10.58 7.70
CA VAL A 63 4.91 9.16 7.40
C VAL A 63 3.91 8.71 6.34
N ALA A 64 4.38 8.05 5.29
CA ALA A 64 3.55 7.40 4.30
C ALA A 64 2.78 6.22 4.92
N VAL A 65 1.46 6.22 4.83
CA VAL A 65 0.57 5.21 5.41
C VAL A 65 -0.40 4.66 4.37
N TRP A 66 -0.58 3.34 4.36
CA TRP A 66 -1.69 2.69 3.67
C TRP A 66 -2.99 2.98 4.40
N GLU A 67 -4.08 3.13 3.64
CA GLU A 67 -5.41 3.33 4.19
C GLU A 67 -6.31 2.12 3.93
N LEU A 68 -7.22 1.86 4.86
CA LEU A 68 -8.29 0.88 4.71
C LEU A 68 -9.62 1.59 4.99
N SER A 69 -10.53 1.59 4.02
CA SER A 69 -11.84 2.25 4.15
C SER A 69 -11.74 3.73 4.56
N GLY A 70 -10.72 4.45 4.05
CA GLY A 70 -10.49 5.87 4.34
C GLY A 70 -9.88 6.16 5.72
N GLN A 71 -9.39 5.13 6.42
CA GLN A 71 -8.67 5.28 7.69
C GLN A 71 -7.24 4.78 7.55
N SER A 72 -6.28 5.50 8.15
CA SER A 72 -4.89 5.06 8.19
C SER A 72 -4.76 3.70 8.87
N PHE A 73 -4.16 2.75 8.16
CA PHE A 73 -4.00 1.37 8.62
C PHE A 73 -2.58 1.10 9.12
N CYS A 74 -1.57 1.32 8.28
CA CYS A 74 -0.17 1.07 8.64
C CYS A 74 0.81 1.87 7.80
N ALA A 75 2.03 2.06 8.28
CA ALA A 75 3.09 2.66 7.49
C ALA A 75 3.42 1.81 6.24
N VAL A 76 3.74 2.48 5.13
CA VAL A 76 4.24 1.83 3.92
C VAL A 76 5.51 1.03 4.27
N GLY A 77 5.61 -0.20 3.75
CA GLY A 77 6.70 -1.15 4.08
C GLY A 77 6.43 -2.02 5.32
N HIS A 78 5.43 -1.71 6.14
CA HIS A 78 5.13 -2.47 7.38
C HIS A 78 3.89 -3.39 7.27
N LEU A 79 3.27 -3.49 6.08
CA LEU A 79 1.98 -4.15 5.88
C LEU A 79 1.89 -5.55 6.49
N ARG A 80 2.85 -6.43 6.21
CA ARG A 80 2.82 -7.81 6.75
C ARG A 80 2.78 -7.86 8.27
N ARG A 81 3.62 -7.06 8.94
CA ARG A 81 3.67 -7.01 10.41
C ARG A 81 2.39 -6.42 10.99
N ALA A 82 1.82 -5.41 10.34
CA ALA A 82 0.56 -4.80 10.77
C ALA A 82 -0.61 -5.79 10.64
N VAL A 83 -0.69 -6.52 9.53
CA VAL A 83 -1.69 -7.57 9.30
C VAL A 83 -1.58 -8.67 10.34
N GLU A 84 -0.36 -9.17 10.61
CA GLU A 84 -0.12 -10.19 11.64
C GLU A 84 -0.53 -9.70 13.04
N ALA A 85 -0.12 -8.48 13.41
CA ALA A 85 -0.46 -7.89 14.71
C ALA A 85 -1.98 -7.68 14.89
N ALA A 86 -2.69 -7.40 13.79
CA ALA A 86 -4.15 -7.25 13.78
C ALA A 86 -4.90 -8.59 13.69
N GLY A 87 -4.21 -9.74 13.59
CA GLY A 87 -4.83 -11.05 13.43
C GLY A 87 -5.54 -11.23 12.08
N LEU A 88 -5.12 -10.47 11.06
CA LEU A 88 -5.70 -10.46 9.72
C LEU A 88 -4.88 -11.33 8.75
N ARG A 89 -5.38 -11.48 7.53
CA ARG A 89 -4.66 -12.13 6.41
C ARG A 89 -4.80 -11.30 5.14
N ILE A 90 -3.81 -11.41 4.26
CA ILE A 90 -3.84 -10.84 2.90
C ILE A 90 -4.29 -11.96 1.96
N ARG A 91 -5.31 -11.69 1.15
CA ARG A 91 -5.81 -12.56 0.08
C ARG A 91 -5.40 -12.03 -1.28
#